data_AF-B3EIZ0-F1
#
_entry.id   AF-B3EIZ0-F1
#
_cell.length_a   1.000
_cell.length_b   1.000
_cell.length_c   1.000
_cell.angle_alpha   90.00
_cell.angle_beta   90.00
_cell.angle_gamma   90.00
#
_symmetry.space_group_name_H-M   'P 1'
#
loop_
_entity.id
_entity.type
_entity.pdbx_description
1 polymer ?
#
loop_
_entity_poly.entity_id
_entity_poly.type
_entity_poly.pdbx_seq_one_letter_code
_entity_poly.pdbx_strand_id
1 'polypeptide(L)'
;MQLPFANIHTEQPTQQALFPDCFEVSVAPVKGKKVVLDFQGGNTTSDAGVLLLKEVESMTRIVPKLADCIADSRRTSSVMHVIHDLIAQRVYQIACGYEDGNDSNSLRKDPALKMALNRLPESGDDLASQPTFSRLENMVTRPELYRMAVGFLDHFLDSYTEAPRVIVLDFDDTEDVVHGKQQLALFNGYHQETCYQPLHVFEGLTGKLIASILRPGRRPTGKEIVSYVKRIIRHIRSRWPETIIVYRGDSHYGVPEVYSFLASKRNCYSVTGLGGNDVLLRSVKDIIEEVKKHGAGYRRYHTFQYQARSWNGSRRVVAKVEMTEKGLNVRFISTDIQEAKAKTLYEQIYSARGNDELYIKAHKTFMKSDRTSCHRFLANQFRVFLHSAAYVLVHAFQTNLLRGTALATATFETIRLKLLKIGAKVIEMKTRIKVHLPTSYPYKPILNKCLTILEHLRSVPWPSTAIP
;
A
#
# COMPACT_ATOMS: atom_id res chain seq x y z
N MET A 1 -19.99 -26.10 -38.64
CA MET A 1 -20.62 -24.93 -39.29
C MET A 1 -19.54 -23.87 -39.43
N GLN A 2 -18.87 -23.83 -40.58
CA GLN A 2 -17.76 -22.91 -40.86
C GLN A 2 -18.32 -21.50 -41.04
N LEU A 3 -17.75 -20.52 -40.34
CA LEU A 3 -17.99 -19.10 -40.60
C LEU A 3 -17.38 -18.75 -41.96
N PRO A 4 -18.11 -18.09 -42.88
CA PRO A 4 -17.55 -17.68 -44.16
C PRO A 4 -16.71 -16.42 -43.92
N PHE A 5 -15.39 -16.55 -44.01
CA PHE A 5 -14.52 -15.38 -44.20
C PHE A 5 -14.57 -15.01 -45.67
N ALA A 6 -15.43 -14.06 -46.02
CA ALA A 6 -15.42 -13.40 -47.33
C ALA A 6 -14.29 -12.35 -47.36
N ASN A 7 -13.65 -12.25 -48.52
CA ASN A 7 -12.51 -11.41 -48.85
C ASN A 7 -12.62 -9.96 -48.32
N ILE A 8 -11.68 -9.58 -47.46
CA ILE A 8 -11.46 -8.20 -47.02
C ILE A 8 -10.48 -7.55 -48.01
N HIS A 9 -11.00 -7.04 -49.13
CA HIS A 9 -10.27 -6.09 -49.96
C HIS A 9 -11.25 -5.13 -50.65
N THR A 10 -11.66 -4.10 -49.91
CA THR A 10 -12.16 -2.83 -50.42
C THR A 10 -11.99 -1.78 -49.32
N GLU A 11 -11.44 -0.61 -49.70
CA GLU A 11 -11.35 0.66 -48.99
C GLU A 11 -11.77 0.64 -47.51
N GLN A 12 -10.79 0.64 -46.58
CA GLN A 12 -11.07 0.59 -45.14
C GLN A 12 -11.98 1.76 -44.71
N PRO A 13 -13.26 1.51 -44.38
CA PRO A 13 -14.02 2.47 -43.61
C PRO A 13 -13.32 2.52 -42.25
N THR A 14 -13.03 3.73 -41.73
CA THR A 14 -12.62 3.87 -40.33
C THR A 14 -13.53 3.03 -39.44
N GLN A 15 -13.02 2.36 -38.40
CA GLN A 15 -13.82 1.46 -37.53
C GLN A 15 -15.20 2.04 -37.15
N GLN A 16 -15.30 3.37 -37.02
CA GLN A 16 -16.52 4.13 -36.77
C GLN A 16 -17.64 3.99 -37.82
N ALA A 17 -17.31 3.68 -39.08
CA ALA A 17 -18.27 3.43 -40.16
C ALA A 17 -18.73 1.95 -40.23
N LEU A 18 -17.93 1.04 -39.68
CA LEU A 18 -18.29 -0.38 -39.53
C LEU A 18 -19.13 -0.63 -38.27
N PHE A 19 -18.98 0.23 -37.26
CA PHE A 19 -19.74 0.23 -36.02
C PHE A 19 -20.39 1.61 -35.86
N PRO A 20 -21.49 1.91 -36.58
CA PRO A 20 -22.30 3.08 -36.26
C PRO A 20 -22.67 3.02 -34.76
N ASP A 21 -22.90 4.17 -34.13
CA ASP A 21 -23.36 4.26 -32.74
C ASP A 21 -24.73 3.55 -32.61
N CYS A 22 -24.71 2.22 -32.56
CA CYS A 22 -25.86 1.37 -32.40
C CYS A 22 -26.23 1.46 -30.93
N PHE A 23 -27.13 2.38 -30.63
CA PHE A 23 -27.67 2.60 -29.29
C PHE A 23 -28.44 1.39 -28.75
N GLU A 24 -28.84 0.45 -29.62
CA GLU A 24 -29.60 -0.73 -29.26
C GLU A 24 -29.09 -1.96 -30.04
N VAL A 25 -28.50 -2.93 -29.34
CA VAL A 25 -27.97 -4.18 -29.92
C VAL A 25 -28.72 -5.37 -29.33
N SER A 26 -29.17 -6.29 -30.17
CA SER A 26 -29.81 -7.52 -29.71
C SER A 26 -28.80 -8.66 -29.60
N VAL A 27 -28.84 -9.42 -28.52
CA VAL A 27 -28.07 -10.67 -28.34
C VAL A 27 -28.99 -11.89 -28.38
N ALA A 28 -28.41 -13.09 -28.33
CA ALA A 28 -29.15 -14.34 -28.43
C ALA A 28 -30.35 -14.38 -27.44
N PRO A 29 -31.56 -14.76 -27.91
CA PRO A 29 -32.75 -14.76 -27.06
C PRO A 29 -32.65 -15.84 -25.99
N VAL A 30 -33.25 -15.57 -24.83
CA VAL A 30 -33.26 -16.50 -23.69
C VAL A 30 -34.69 -16.98 -23.45
N LYS A 31 -34.93 -18.28 -23.58
CA LYS A 31 -36.26 -18.90 -23.42
C LYS A 31 -37.36 -18.16 -24.21
N GLY A 32 -37.06 -17.82 -25.47
CA GLY A 32 -37.98 -17.12 -26.37
C GLY A 32 -38.12 -15.62 -26.14
N LYS A 33 -37.39 -15.03 -25.18
CA LYS A 33 -37.38 -13.58 -24.95
C LYS A 33 -36.26 -12.92 -25.73
N LYS A 34 -36.57 -11.90 -26.54
CA LYS A 34 -35.57 -11.03 -27.18
C LYS A 34 -34.74 -10.34 -26.08
N VAL A 35 -33.42 -10.38 -26.21
CA VAL A 35 -32.51 -9.68 -25.31
C VAL A 35 -31.96 -8.47 -26.04
N VAL A 36 -32.20 -7.30 -25.49
CA VAL A 36 -31.86 -5.98 -26.04
C VAL A 36 -30.92 -5.28 -25.08
N LEU A 37 -29.82 -4.72 -25.59
CA LEU A 37 -28.82 -3.98 -24.83
C LEU A 37 -28.75 -2.55 -25.35
N ASP A 38 -28.80 -1.57 -24.45
CA ASP A 38 -28.61 -0.15 -24.75
C ASP A 38 -27.64 0.50 -23.74
N PHE A 39 -27.27 1.76 -24.00
CA PHE A 39 -26.48 2.60 -23.08
C PHE A 39 -27.29 3.76 -22.49
N GLN A 40 -28.62 3.62 -22.41
CA GLN A 40 -29.56 4.62 -21.90
C GLN A 40 -29.92 4.42 -20.41
N GLY A 41 -29.11 3.66 -19.67
CA GLY A 41 -29.31 3.37 -18.24
C GLY A 41 -29.30 4.59 -17.30
N GLY A 42 -28.96 5.77 -17.82
CA GLY A 42 -28.95 7.04 -17.09
C GLY A 42 -27.71 7.21 -16.21
N ASN A 43 -27.83 8.02 -15.16
CA ASN A 43 -26.73 8.31 -14.26
C ASN A 43 -26.39 7.10 -13.37
N THR A 44 -25.43 6.31 -13.83
CA THR A 44 -25.02 5.06 -13.21
C THR A 44 -23.52 5.06 -12.96
N THR A 45 -23.09 4.29 -11.97
CA THR A 45 -21.69 4.14 -11.56
C THR A 45 -21.37 2.68 -11.37
N SER A 46 -20.12 2.30 -11.61
CA SER A 46 -19.58 0.97 -11.26
C SER A 46 -18.78 0.99 -9.96
N ASP A 47 -18.75 2.13 -9.27
CA ASP A 47 -17.86 2.42 -8.15
C ASP A 47 -18.62 2.91 -6.92
N ALA A 48 -19.87 2.50 -6.73
CA ALA A 48 -20.69 3.00 -5.61
C ALA A 48 -20.07 2.77 -4.23
N GLY A 49 -19.19 1.77 -4.10
CA GLY A 49 -18.46 1.51 -2.86
C GLY A 49 -17.40 2.56 -2.51
N VAL A 50 -17.04 3.48 -3.42
CA VAL A 50 -16.18 4.62 -3.08
C VAL A 50 -16.81 5.53 -2.03
N LEU A 51 -18.14 5.53 -1.91
CA LEU A 51 -18.85 6.23 -0.84
C LEU A 51 -18.50 5.66 0.53
N LEU A 52 -18.20 4.37 0.66
CA LEU A 52 -17.66 3.81 1.91
C LEU A 52 -16.25 4.31 2.18
N LEU A 53 -15.41 4.37 1.14
CA LEU A 53 -14.03 4.87 1.29
C LEU A 53 -14.01 6.32 1.74
N LYS A 54 -14.95 7.15 1.28
CA LYS A 54 -15.14 8.51 1.77
C LYS A 54 -15.39 8.53 3.28
N GLU A 55 -16.24 7.64 3.79
CA GLU A 55 -16.52 7.55 5.23
C GLU A 55 -15.31 6.99 6.01
N VAL A 56 -14.52 6.09 5.42
CA VAL A 56 -13.25 5.65 6.03
C VAL A 56 -12.22 6.78 6.03
N GLU A 57 -12.15 7.57 4.97
CA GLU A 57 -11.30 8.75 4.88
C GLU A 57 -11.69 9.80 5.92
N SER A 58 -12.98 10.05 6.14
CA SER A 58 -13.42 11.03 7.15
C SER A 58 -13.00 10.66 8.57
N MET A 59 -12.85 9.37 8.87
CA MET A 59 -12.32 8.87 10.15
C MET A 59 -10.78 8.86 10.22
N THR A 60 -10.12 8.50 9.12
CA THR A 60 -8.64 8.35 9.09
C THR A 60 -7.90 9.66 8.82
N ARG A 61 -8.53 10.59 8.10
CA ARG A 61 -8.04 11.94 7.80
C ARG A 61 -6.67 11.99 7.12
N ILE A 62 -6.27 10.92 6.44
CA ILE A 62 -4.97 10.84 5.75
C ILE A 62 -4.87 11.85 4.60
N VAL A 63 -5.95 12.08 3.85
CA VAL A 63 -5.92 12.99 2.70
C VAL A 63 -5.70 14.45 3.12
N PRO A 64 -6.47 15.02 4.08
CA PRO A 64 -6.19 16.34 4.64
C PRO A 64 -4.75 16.47 5.15
N LYS A 65 -4.29 15.49 5.95
CA LYS A 65 -2.93 15.49 6.51
C LYS A 65 -1.85 15.67 5.43
N LEU A 66 -2.03 15.01 4.29
CA LEU A 66 -1.09 15.10 3.17
C LEU A 66 -1.31 16.35 2.30
N ALA A 67 -2.55 16.79 2.12
CA ALA A 67 -2.88 17.99 1.36
C ALA A 67 -2.33 19.25 2.04
N ASP A 68 -2.46 19.35 3.36
CA ASP A 68 -2.00 20.48 4.18
C ASP A 68 -0.46 20.62 4.16
N CYS A 69 0.25 19.58 3.72
CA CYS A 69 1.70 19.65 3.54
C CYS A 69 2.11 20.46 2.30
N ILE A 70 1.21 20.68 1.34
CA ILE A 70 1.49 21.31 0.05
C ILE A 70 1.06 22.78 0.08
N ALA A 71 2.00 23.67 -0.23
CA ALA A 71 1.71 25.10 -0.37
C ALA A 71 1.16 25.34 -1.77
N ASP A 72 -0.11 25.75 -1.85
CA ASP A 72 -0.74 26.05 -3.14
C ASP A 72 -0.29 27.42 -3.66
N SER A 73 0.76 27.42 -4.50
CA SER A 73 1.29 28.64 -5.12
C SER A 73 0.52 29.09 -6.35
N ARG A 74 -0.58 28.40 -6.72
CA ARG A 74 -1.39 28.76 -7.87
C ARG A 74 -2.18 30.03 -7.56
N ARG A 75 -2.44 30.84 -8.59
CA ARG A 75 -3.27 32.05 -8.45
C ARG A 75 -4.68 31.64 -8.00
N THR A 76 -5.11 32.06 -6.81
CA THR A 76 -6.36 31.64 -6.17
C THR A 76 -7.58 31.79 -7.07
N SER A 77 -7.69 32.90 -7.82
CA SER A 77 -8.81 33.15 -8.75
C SER A 77 -8.87 32.21 -9.95
N SER A 78 -7.82 31.40 -10.18
CA SER A 78 -7.72 30.43 -11.27
C SER A 78 -7.82 28.98 -10.76
N VAL A 79 -8.01 28.78 -9.46
CA VAL A 79 -8.13 27.44 -8.86
C VAL A 79 -9.58 26.96 -8.95
N MET A 80 -9.82 26.00 -9.84
CA MET A 80 -11.10 25.26 -9.88
C MET A 80 -11.12 24.03 -8.97
N HIS A 81 -9.96 23.43 -8.74
CA HIS A 81 -9.80 22.24 -7.91
C HIS A 81 -8.72 22.49 -6.85
N VAL A 82 -9.14 22.55 -5.60
CA VAL A 82 -8.24 22.68 -4.45
C VAL A 82 -7.37 21.42 -4.29
N ILE A 83 -6.19 21.57 -3.69
CA ILE A 83 -5.23 20.46 -3.54
C ILE A 83 -5.84 19.25 -2.81
N HIS A 84 -6.66 19.52 -1.79
CA HIS A 84 -7.39 18.48 -1.05
C HIS A 84 -8.20 17.58 -2.00
N ASP A 85 -9.03 18.17 -2.85
CA ASP A 85 -9.85 17.43 -3.82
C ASP A 85 -8.98 16.65 -4.80
N LEU A 86 -7.86 17.22 -5.26
CA LEU A 86 -6.98 16.54 -6.19
C LEU A 86 -6.33 15.29 -5.56
N ILE A 87 -5.87 15.39 -4.32
CA ILE A 87 -5.34 14.22 -3.60
C ILE A 87 -6.45 13.20 -3.34
N ALA A 88 -7.60 13.63 -2.83
CA ALA A 88 -8.75 12.76 -2.56
C ALA A 88 -9.16 11.97 -3.81
N GLN A 89 -9.33 12.67 -4.94
CA GLN A 89 -9.71 12.08 -6.21
C GLN A 89 -8.72 10.99 -6.63
N ARG A 90 -7.42 11.27 -6.59
CA ARG A 90 -6.40 10.28 -6.98
C ARG A 90 -6.35 9.10 -6.04
N VAL A 91 -6.42 9.34 -4.73
CA VAL A 91 -6.40 8.28 -3.72
C VAL A 91 -7.60 7.36 -3.88
N TYR A 92 -8.81 7.91 -4.08
CA TYR A 92 -10.02 7.11 -4.31
C TYR A 92 -9.99 6.34 -5.62
N GLN A 93 -9.53 6.97 -6.70
CA GLN A 93 -9.34 6.30 -7.99
C GLN A 93 -8.37 5.11 -7.86
N ILE A 94 -7.20 5.31 -7.24
CA ILE A 94 -6.22 4.23 -7.01
C ILE A 94 -6.83 3.11 -6.16
N ALA A 95 -7.53 3.45 -5.07
CA ALA A 95 -8.19 2.46 -4.23
C ALA A 95 -9.22 1.64 -5.02
N CYS A 96 -9.97 2.28 -5.91
CA CYS A 96 -10.89 1.65 -6.86
C CYS A 96 -10.20 0.96 -8.05
N GLY A 97 -8.87 1.00 -8.18
CA GLY A 97 -8.12 0.30 -9.23
C GLY A 97 -7.94 1.08 -10.52
N TYR A 98 -7.95 2.41 -10.42
CA TYR A 98 -7.66 3.35 -11.51
C TYR A 98 -6.34 4.07 -11.19
N GLU A 99 -5.24 3.37 -11.44
CA GLU A 99 -3.89 3.83 -11.11
C GLU A 99 -3.39 4.98 -11.99
N ASP A 100 -3.97 5.19 -13.17
CA ASP A 100 -3.38 6.06 -14.17
C ASP A 100 -4.05 7.44 -14.17
N GLY A 101 -3.29 8.45 -14.57
CA GLY A 101 -3.81 9.83 -14.58
C GLY A 101 -4.90 10.02 -15.65
N ASN A 102 -4.80 9.29 -16.77
CA ASN A 102 -5.75 9.35 -17.89
C ASN A 102 -7.14 8.82 -17.53
N ASP A 103 -7.24 7.91 -16.55
CA ASP A 103 -8.52 7.44 -16.01
C ASP A 103 -9.41 8.62 -15.56
N SER A 104 -8.79 9.70 -15.10
CA SER A 104 -9.49 10.91 -14.67
C SER A 104 -10.22 11.65 -15.80
N ASN A 105 -9.84 11.44 -17.06
CA ASN A 105 -10.57 12.03 -18.18
C ASN A 105 -11.97 11.41 -18.31
N SER A 106 -12.09 10.10 -18.10
CA SER A 106 -13.35 9.37 -18.17
C SER A 106 -14.12 9.44 -16.84
N LEU A 107 -13.43 9.26 -15.73
CA LEU A 107 -14.04 9.14 -14.40
C LEU A 107 -14.46 10.47 -13.78
N ARG A 108 -14.04 11.61 -14.33
CA ARG A 108 -14.40 12.92 -13.74
C ARG A 108 -15.90 13.21 -13.68
N LYS A 109 -16.68 12.49 -14.48
CA LYS A 109 -18.14 12.58 -14.55
C LYS A 109 -18.85 11.48 -13.76
N ASP A 110 -18.12 10.50 -13.21
CA ASP A 110 -18.74 9.41 -12.46
C ASP A 110 -19.48 9.96 -11.23
N PRO A 111 -20.76 9.61 -11.04
CA PRO A 111 -21.57 10.23 -10.00
C PRO A 111 -21.14 9.83 -8.59
N ALA A 112 -20.61 8.62 -8.38
CA ALA A 112 -20.14 8.19 -7.06
C ALA A 112 -18.84 8.88 -6.67
N LEU A 113 -17.90 9.03 -7.61
CA LEU A 113 -16.68 9.80 -7.39
C LEU A 113 -16.97 11.28 -7.14
N LYS A 114 -17.90 11.89 -7.88
CA LYS A 114 -18.34 13.27 -7.62
C LYS A 114 -18.87 13.41 -6.18
N MET A 115 -19.75 12.51 -5.75
CA MET A 115 -20.28 12.50 -4.37
C MET A 115 -19.21 12.23 -3.32
N ALA A 116 -18.21 11.39 -3.62
CA ALA A 116 -17.08 11.14 -2.73
C ALA A 116 -16.28 12.41 -2.43
N LEU A 117 -16.25 13.36 -3.36
CA LEU A 117 -15.64 14.68 -3.22
C LEU A 117 -16.66 15.80 -2.91
N ASN A 118 -17.81 15.46 -2.33
CA ASN A 118 -18.86 16.41 -1.93
C ASN A 118 -19.45 17.24 -3.09
N ARG A 119 -19.47 16.68 -4.30
CA ARG A 119 -20.12 17.30 -5.46
C ARG A 119 -21.43 16.60 -5.78
N LEU A 120 -22.41 17.38 -6.22
CA LEU A 120 -23.68 16.85 -6.69
C LEU A 120 -23.45 15.95 -7.92
N PRO A 121 -24.02 14.72 -7.96
CA PRO A 121 -23.73 13.74 -8.99
C PRO A 121 -24.18 14.18 -10.39
N GLU A 122 -25.30 14.91 -10.49
CA GLU A 122 -25.85 15.39 -11.77
C GLU A 122 -25.52 16.86 -11.98
N SER A 123 -25.93 17.73 -11.06
CA SER A 123 -25.84 19.20 -11.26
C SER A 123 -24.52 19.84 -10.84
N GLY A 124 -23.65 19.10 -10.14
CA GLY A 124 -22.37 19.61 -9.64
C GLY A 124 -21.26 19.57 -10.68
N ASP A 125 -20.19 20.34 -10.45
CA ASP A 125 -19.04 20.40 -11.34
C ASP A 125 -18.31 19.06 -11.48
N ASP A 126 -17.85 18.78 -12.70
CA ASP A 126 -16.98 17.63 -12.98
C ASP A 126 -15.67 17.71 -12.19
N LEU A 127 -15.13 16.54 -11.84
CA LEU A 127 -13.82 16.43 -11.18
C LEU A 127 -12.66 16.82 -12.12
N ALA A 128 -11.44 16.82 -11.57
CA ALA A 128 -10.26 17.19 -12.32
C ALA A 128 -9.92 16.15 -13.40
N SER A 129 -9.42 16.63 -14.54
CA SER A 129 -8.93 15.81 -15.65
C SER A 129 -7.43 15.52 -15.55
N GLN A 130 -6.93 14.63 -16.41
CA GLN A 130 -5.52 14.18 -16.42
C GLN A 130 -4.50 15.34 -16.45
N PRO A 131 -4.64 16.40 -17.27
CA PRO A 131 -3.64 17.48 -17.30
C PRO A 131 -3.52 18.23 -15.98
N THR A 132 -4.55 18.22 -15.14
CA THR A 132 -4.50 18.84 -13.80
C THR A 132 -3.58 18.04 -12.88
N PHE A 133 -3.62 16.71 -12.97
CA PHE A 133 -2.74 15.84 -12.18
C PHE A 133 -1.29 15.92 -12.62
N SER A 134 -1.00 15.98 -13.93
CA SER A 134 0.37 16.18 -14.39
C SER A 134 0.97 17.48 -13.87
N ARG A 135 0.17 18.56 -13.77
CA ARG A 135 0.63 19.82 -13.16
C ARG A 135 0.86 19.67 -11.66
N LEU A 136 -0.08 19.04 -10.94
CA LEU A 136 0.06 18.79 -9.50
C LEU A 136 1.34 17.99 -9.18
N GLU A 137 1.52 16.83 -9.82
CA GLU A 137 2.67 15.94 -9.59
C GLU A 137 4.01 16.66 -9.82
N ASN A 138 4.05 17.58 -10.79
CA ASN A 138 5.23 18.35 -11.12
C ASN A 138 5.37 19.68 -10.34
N MET A 139 4.35 20.08 -9.58
CA MET A 139 4.39 21.25 -8.70
C MET A 139 5.06 20.93 -7.36
N VAL A 140 4.80 19.73 -6.81
CA VAL A 140 5.25 19.36 -5.45
C VAL A 140 6.78 19.34 -5.36
N THR A 141 7.29 20.00 -4.31
CA THR A 141 8.71 20.24 -4.05
C THR A 141 9.29 19.27 -3.02
N ARG A 142 10.62 19.23 -2.91
CA ARG A 142 11.30 18.37 -1.93
C ARG A 142 10.94 18.67 -0.46
N PRO A 143 10.82 19.93 -0.02
CA PRO A 143 10.34 20.24 1.34
C PRO A 143 8.91 19.74 1.60
N GLU A 144 8.02 19.87 0.62
CA GLU A 144 6.64 19.35 0.71
C GLU A 144 6.61 17.84 0.83
N LEU A 145 7.37 17.14 -0.01
CA LEU A 145 7.51 15.67 0.08
C LEU A 145 8.06 15.24 1.44
N TYR A 146 8.99 15.99 2.01
CA TYR A 146 9.48 15.71 3.35
C TYR A 146 8.38 15.90 4.41
N ARG A 147 7.59 16.98 4.33
CA ARG A 147 6.44 17.20 5.22
C ARG A 147 5.40 16.09 5.07
N MET A 148 5.12 15.64 3.84
CA MET A 148 4.22 14.50 3.59
C MET A 148 4.75 13.20 4.21
N ALA A 149 6.06 12.93 4.11
CA ALA A 149 6.68 11.77 4.76
C ALA A 149 6.50 11.81 6.29
N VAL A 150 6.66 13.00 6.89
CA VAL A 150 6.35 13.22 8.31
C VAL A 150 4.85 13.08 8.57
N GLY A 151 3.99 13.54 7.67
CA GLY A 151 2.54 13.40 7.75
C GLY A 151 2.05 11.94 7.78
N PHE A 152 2.68 11.04 7.02
CA PHE A 152 2.43 9.59 7.12
C PHE A 152 2.80 9.06 8.51
N LEU A 153 3.96 9.47 9.01
CA LEU A 153 4.42 9.04 10.32
C LEU A 153 3.54 9.58 11.45
N ASP A 154 3.12 10.84 11.36
CA ASP A 154 2.14 11.43 12.28
C ASP A 154 0.80 10.70 12.21
N HIS A 155 0.28 10.41 11.02
CA HIS A 155 -0.94 9.63 10.85
C HIS A 155 -0.82 8.24 11.48
N PHE A 156 0.32 7.57 11.31
CA PHE A 156 0.61 6.30 12.00
C PHE A 156 0.54 6.46 13.52
N LEU A 157 1.20 7.49 14.08
CA LEU A 157 1.18 7.76 15.52
C LEU A 157 -0.22 8.12 16.03
N ASP A 158 -0.97 8.93 15.27
CA ASP A 158 -2.36 9.36 15.57
C ASP A 158 -3.35 8.18 15.54
N SER A 159 -3.01 7.10 14.85
CA SER A 159 -3.86 5.90 14.77
C SER A 159 -3.87 5.02 16.03
N TYR A 160 -3.12 5.39 17.07
CA TYR A 160 -3.11 4.73 18.37
C TYR A 160 -3.71 5.66 19.42
N THR A 161 -4.62 5.14 20.24
CA THR A 161 -5.21 5.88 21.37
C THR A 161 -4.21 6.15 22.48
N GLU A 162 -3.26 5.24 22.67
CA GLU A 162 -2.19 5.35 23.66
C GLU A 162 -0.87 4.81 23.09
N ALA A 163 0.25 5.21 23.69
CA ALA A 163 1.56 4.72 23.27
C ALA A 163 1.65 3.19 23.44
N PRO A 164 1.86 2.42 22.35
CA PRO A 164 1.97 0.98 22.46
C PRO A 164 3.24 0.60 23.24
N ARG A 165 3.19 -0.51 23.99
CA ARG A 165 4.38 -0.99 24.73
C ARG A 165 5.52 -1.38 23.78
N VAL A 166 5.20 -1.98 22.64
CA VAL A 166 6.15 -2.45 21.63
C VAL A 166 5.61 -2.11 20.24
N ILE A 167 6.50 -1.69 19.35
CA ILE A 167 6.27 -1.66 17.89
C ILE A 167 7.40 -2.37 17.18
N VAL A 168 7.09 -2.97 16.03
CA VAL A 168 8.09 -3.56 15.14
C VAL A 168 8.19 -2.70 13.90
N LEU A 169 9.39 -2.20 13.57
CA LEU A 169 9.64 -1.48 12.33
C LEU A 169 10.20 -2.47 11.31
N ASP A 170 9.37 -2.91 10.39
CA ASP A 170 9.80 -3.75 9.27
C ASP A 170 10.35 -2.87 8.16
N PHE A 171 11.59 -3.15 7.75
CA PHE A 171 12.25 -2.51 6.63
C PHE A 171 12.45 -3.52 5.51
N ASP A 172 11.87 -3.23 4.36
CA ASP A 172 12.06 -4.04 3.17
C ASP A 172 11.91 -3.17 1.91
N ASP A 173 12.71 -3.46 0.89
CA ASP A 173 12.60 -2.80 -0.41
C ASP A 173 11.97 -3.70 -1.46
N THR A 174 11.37 -3.07 -2.45
CA THR A 174 10.81 -3.78 -3.59
C THR A 174 11.37 -3.19 -4.87
N GLU A 175 11.48 -4.00 -5.90
CA GLU A 175 11.84 -3.55 -7.23
C GLU A 175 10.69 -2.76 -7.85
N ASP A 176 11.00 -1.69 -8.58
CA ASP A 176 10.03 -0.96 -9.40
C ASP A 176 10.63 -0.72 -10.78
N VAL A 177 10.24 -1.55 -11.76
CA VAL A 177 10.80 -1.55 -13.12
C VAL A 177 10.38 -0.28 -13.85
N VAL A 178 11.36 0.44 -14.38
CA VAL A 178 11.14 1.73 -15.03
C VAL A 178 10.99 1.54 -16.53
N HIS A 179 9.99 2.23 -17.10
CA HIS A 179 9.82 2.33 -18.54
C HIS A 179 10.20 3.73 -19.05
N GLY A 180 10.94 3.77 -20.16
CA GLY A 180 11.43 5.00 -20.77
C GLY A 180 12.59 5.64 -19.99
N LYS A 181 12.86 6.92 -20.26
CA LYS A 181 13.95 7.68 -19.63
C LYS A 181 13.42 8.46 -18.44
N GLN A 182 13.71 8.00 -17.23
CA GLN A 182 13.32 8.67 -15.98
C GLN A 182 14.55 9.02 -15.13
N GLN A 183 14.47 10.11 -14.36
CA GLN A 183 15.57 10.56 -13.51
C GLN A 183 15.88 9.52 -12.42
N LEU A 184 17.18 9.25 -12.20
CA LEU A 184 17.67 8.33 -11.16
C LEU A 184 17.21 6.87 -11.28
N ALA A 185 16.65 6.47 -12.42
CA ALA A 185 16.47 5.06 -12.75
C ALA A 185 17.85 4.47 -13.07
N LEU A 186 18.25 3.42 -12.35
CA LEU A 186 19.57 2.82 -12.46
C LEU A 186 19.44 1.34 -12.79
N PHE A 187 20.40 0.81 -13.55
CA PHE A 187 20.49 -0.63 -13.78
C PHE A 187 20.86 -1.35 -12.48
N ASN A 188 20.10 -2.38 -12.14
CA ASN A 188 20.32 -3.22 -10.98
C ASN A 188 20.73 -4.63 -11.41
N GLY A 189 21.98 -5.01 -11.13
CA GLY A 189 22.51 -6.32 -11.55
C GLY A 189 21.86 -7.54 -10.89
N TYR A 190 21.20 -7.39 -9.73
CA TYR A 190 20.48 -8.49 -9.09
C TYR A 190 19.16 -8.79 -9.81
N HIS A 191 18.43 -7.74 -10.17
CA HIS A 191 17.16 -7.85 -10.89
C HIS A 191 17.33 -7.96 -12.42
N GLN A 192 18.51 -7.58 -12.93
CA GLN A 192 18.82 -7.46 -14.35
C GLN A 192 17.91 -6.46 -15.11
N GLU A 193 17.42 -5.45 -14.39
CA GLU A 193 16.48 -4.47 -14.91
C GLU A 193 16.94 -3.04 -14.59
N THR A 194 16.44 -2.07 -15.35
CA THR A 194 16.54 -0.65 -14.97
C THR A 194 15.35 -0.29 -14.10
N CYS A 195 15.61 -0.02 -12.82
CA CYS A 195 14.55 0.11 -11.84
C CYS A 195 14.81 1.22 -10.81
N TYR A 196 13.77 1.51 -10.04
CA TYR A 196 13.87 2.05 -8.70
C TYR A 196 13.85 0.91 -7.67
N GLN A 197 14.25 1.23 -6.43
CA GLN A 197 14.11 0.33 -5.28
C GLN A 197 13.38 1.03 -4.12
N PRO A 198 12.06 1.31 -4.25
CA PRO A 198 11.29 1.85 -3.13
C PRO A 198 11.50 1.06 -1.84
N LEU A 199 11.84 1.77 -0.77
CA LEU A 199 11.84 1.25 0.59
C LEU A 199 10.48 1.51 1.22
N HIS A 200 9.85 0.47 1.75
CA HIS A 200 8.65 0.59 2.55
C HIS A 200 8.96 0.23 4.00
N VAL A 201 8.31 0.94 4.91
CA VAL A 201 8.40 0.67 6.35
C VAL A 201 6.99 0.49 6.88
N PHE A 202 6.72 -0.69 7.42
CA PHE A 202 5.45 -1.03 8.05
C PHE A 202 5.62 -1.31 9.54
N GLU A 203 4.55 -1.12 10.29
CA GLU A 203 4.47 -1.63 11.66
C GLU A 203 4.16 -3.13 11.59
N GLY A 204 5.13 -3.95 11.97
CA GLY A 204 5.14 -5.39 11.69
C GLY A 204 4.10 -6.23 12.45
N LEU A 205 3.34 -5.64 13.39
CA LEU A 205 2.26 -6.32 14.12
C LEU A 205 0.88 -6.01 13.52
N THR A 206 0.70 -4.82 12.96
CA THR A 206 -0.59 -4.29 12.52
C THR A 206 -0.67 -4.08 11.00
N GLY A 207 0.47 -4.03 10.31
CA GLY A 207 0.55 -3.68 8.89
C GLY A 207 0.28 -2.21 8.59
N LYS A 208 0.23 -1.34 9.61
CA LYS A 208 0.07 0.10 9.38
C LYS A 208 1.32 0.65 8.68
N LEU A 209 1.12 1.42 7.62
CA LEU A 209 2.23 2.03 6.89
C LEU A 209 2.87 3.16 7.73
N ILE A 210 4.20 3.14 7.83
CA ILE A 210 5.00 4.14 8.55
C ILE A 210 5.68 5.09 7.55
N ALA A 211 6.31 4.55 6.50
CA ALA A 211 7.01 5.35 5.49
C ALA A 211 7.11 4.62 4.15
N SER A 212 7.14 5.41 3.06
CA SER A 212 7.47 4.95 1.71
C SER A 212 8.48 5.90 1.08
N ILE A 213 9.66 5.40 0.72
CA ILE A 213 10.77 6.21 0.23
C ILE A 213 11.20 5.65 -1.12
N LEU A 214 10.95 6.40 -2.18
CA LEU A 214 11.47 6.10 -3.51
C LEU A 214 13.00 6.25 -3.48
N ARG A 215 13.71 5.24 -4.01
CA ARG A 215 15.17 5.25 -4.07
C ARG A 215 15.62 4.86 -5.48
N PRO A 216 16.79 5.34 -5.93
CA PRO A 216 17.43 4.83 -7.14
C PRO A 216 17.60 3.31 -7.05
N GLY A 217 17.65 2.62 -8.19
CA GLY A 217 17.77 1.16 -8.32
C GLY A 217 19.08 0.53 -7.83
N ARG A 218 19.61 1.00 -6.70
CA ARG A 218 20.83 0.52 -6.07
C ARG A 218 20.62 0.27 -4.59
N ARG A 219 21.43 -0.64 -4.06
CA ARG A 219 21.45 -0.96 -2.63
C ARG A 219 21.77 0.28 -1.78
N PRO A 220 21.08 0.46 -0.64
CA PRO A 220 21.40 1.55 0.26
C PRO A 220 22.72 1.26 0.97
N THR A 221 23.51 2.29 1.18
CA THR A 221 24.65 2.23 2.10
C THR A 221 24.16 2.19 3.55
N GLY A 222 24.98 1.67 4.48
CA GLY A 222 24.60 1.65 5.89
C GLY A 222 24.32 3.06 6.46
N LYS A 223 25.00 4.09 5.96
CA LYS A 223 24.71 5.50 6.30
C LYS A 223 23.33 5.96 5.81
N GLU A 224 22.91 5.55 4.61
CA GLU A 224 21.56 5.84 4.10
C GLU A 224 20.49 5.16 4.96
N ILE A 225 20.68 3.89 5.32
CA ILE A 225 19.75 3.16 6.20
C ILE A 225 19.65 3.85 7.57
N VAL A 226 20.78 4.17 8.20
CA VAL A 226 20.81 4.90 9.47
C VAL A 226 20.09 6.24 9.38
N SER A 227 20.19 6.97 8.25
CA SER A 227 19.44 8.22 8.06
C SER A 227 17.93 8.01 8.11
N TYR A 228 17.40 6.95 7.49
CA TYR A 228 15.97 6.62 7.54
C TYR A 228 15.54 6.23 8.95
N VAL A 229 16.23 5.26 9.56
CA VAL A 229 15.95 4.75 10.90
C VAL A 229 16.02 5.88 11.94
N LYS A 230 17.05 6.73 11.87
CA LYS A 230 17.23 7.86 12.80
C LYS A 230 16.09 8.87 12.73
N ARG A 231 15.56 9.17 11.53
CA ARG A 231 14.44 10.10 11.38
C ARG A 231 13.16 9.52 11.94
N ILE A 232 12.85 8.26 11.60
CA ILE A 232 11.66 7.55 12.08
C ILE A 232 11.68 7.43 13.61
N ILE A 233 12.77 6.90 14.17
CA ILE A 233 12.88 6.70 15.63
C ILE A 233 12.83 8.03 16.39
N ARG A 234 13.50 9.10 15.91
CA ARG A 234 13.45 10.41 16.58
C ARG A 234 12.02 10.92 16.65
N HIS A 235 11.27 10.81 15.56
CA HIS A 235 9.90 11.31 15.49
C HIS A 235 8.96 10.48 16.36
N ILE A 236 9.07 9.15 16.33
CA ILE A 236 8.33 8.27 17.24
C ILE A 236 8.62 8.64 18.71
N ARG A 237 9.90 8.83 19.07
CA ARG A 237 10.30 9.18 20.44
C ARG A 237 9.76 10.53 20.94
N SER A 238 9.39 11.44 20.03
CA SER A 238 8.77 12.72 20.42
C SER A 238 7.38 12.53 21.05
N ARG A 239 6.69 11.43 20.74
CA ARG A 239 5.36 11.10 21.28
C ARG A 239 5.36 9.86 22.17
N TRP A 240 6.23 8.91 21.88
CA TRP A 240 6.33 7.61 22.53
C TRP A 240 7.74 7.39 23.10
N PRO A 241 8.11 8.10 24.19
CA PRO A 241 9.47 8.07 24.72
C PRO A 241 9.90 6.69 25.22
N GLU A 242 8.98 5.93 25.81
CA GLU A 242 9.27 4.64 26.47
C GLU A 242 8.95 3.41 25.62
N THR A 243 8.21 3.54 24.51
CA THR A 243 7.83 2.41 23.65
C THR A 243 9.05 1.63 23.19
N ILE A 244 9.03 0.31 23.33
CA ILE A 244 10.08 -0.57 22.81
C ILE A 244 9.98 -0.61 21.28
N ILE A 245 11.08 -0.33 20.60
CA ILE A 245 11.16 -0.34 19.14
C ILE A 245 12.02 -1.54 18.73
N VAL A 246 11.44 -2.48 17.99
CA VAL A 246 12.17 -3.60 17.39
C VAL A 246 12.37 -3.31 15.91
N TYR A 247 13.61 -3.06 15.51
CA TYR A 247 14.00 -2.97 14.12
C TYR A 247 14.10 -4.37 13.52
N ARG A 248 13.36 -4.64 12.43
CA ARG A 248 13.37 -5.94 11.76
C ARG A 248 13.55 -5.75 10.25
N GLY A 249 14.32 -6.65 9.65
CA GLY A 249 14.65 -6.60 8.24
C GLY A 249 15.41 -7.85 7.81
N ASP A 250 15.62 -8.00 6.51
CA ASP A 250 16.43 -9.11 5.99
C ASP A 250 17.94 -8.87 6.20
N SER A 251 18.80 -9.65 5.55
CA SER A 251 20.25 -9.46 5.67
C SER A 251 20.79 -8.19 5.00
N HIS A 252 20.06 -7.60 4.05
CA HIS A 252 20.45 -6.32 3.43
C HIS A 252 20.35 -5.16 4.41
N TYR A 253 19.40 -5.25 5.33
CA TYR A 253 19.18 -4.27 6.40
C TYR A 253 20.00 -4.55 7.68
N GLY A 254 20.66 -5.71 7.75
CA GLY A 254 21.54 -6.13 8.83
C GLY A 254 22.98 -5.61 8.76
N VAL A 255 23.18 -4.29 8.78
CA VAL A 255 24.51 -3.65 8.60
C VAL A 255 25.09 -3.06 9.90
N PRO A 256 26.44 -3.01 10.05
CA PRO A 256 27.09 -2.60 11.30
C PRO A 256 26.75 -1.18 11.77
N GLU A 257 26.52 -0.24 10.84
CA GLU A 257 26.14 1.13 11.18
C GLU A 257 24.77 1.18 11.86
N VAL A 258 23.82 0.35 11.41
CA VAL A 258 22.49 0.25 12.00
C VAL A 258 22.57 -0.39 13.38
N TYR A 259 23.33 -1.48 13.53
CA TYR A 259 23.55 -2.11 14.84
C TYR A 259 24.14 -1.12 15.85
N SER A 260 25.18 -0.39 15.45
CA SER A 260 25.84 0.61 16.32
C SER A 260 24.89 1.75 16.67
N PHE A 261 24.09 2.22 15.71
CA PHE A 261 23.09 3.25 15.95
C PHE A 261 22.03 2.78 16.95
N LEU A 262 21.44 1.60 16.75
CA LEU A 262 20.38 1.09 17.61
C LEU A 262 20.88 0.76 19.02
N ALA A 263 22.09 0.21 19.17
CA ALA A 263 22.70 -0.03 20.48
C ALA A 263 22.91 1.26 21.29
N SER A 264 23.04 2.42 20.63
CA SER A 264 23.13 3.73 21.29
C SER A 264 21.77 4.32 21.69
N LYS A 265 20.66 3.60 21.49
CA LYS A 265 19.30 4.08 21.76
C LYS A 265 18.63 3.21 22.82
N ARG A 266 18.02 3.89 23.80
CA ARG A 266 17.21 3.23 24.83
C ARG A 266 15.97 2.59 24.21
N ASN A 267 15.62 1.40 24.72
CA ASN A 267 14.46 0.61 24.32
C ASN A 267 14.41 0.37 22.80
N CYS A 268 15.57 0.21 22.17
CA CYS A 268 15.70 -0.14 20.77
C CYS A 268 16.44 -1.47 20.64
N TYR A 269 15.87 -2.39 19.89
CA TYR A 269 16.41 -3.71 19.63
C TYR A 269 16.39 -3.99 18.13
N SER A 270 17.16 -4.96 17.70
CA SER A 270 17.24 -5.37 16.30
C SER A 270 17.16 -6.88 16.14
N VAL A 271 16.44 -7.32 15.11
CA VAL A 271 16.36 -8.72 14.68
C VAL A 271 16.43 -8.73 13.16
N THR A 272 17.59 -9.04 12.61
CA THR A 272 17.81 -9.01 11.15
C THR A 272 18.25 -10.36 10.62
N GLY A 273 17.98 -10.61 9.34
CA GLY A 273 18.61 -11.72 8.63
C GLY A 273 20.14 -11.58 8.69
N LEU A 274 20.85 -12.71 8.69
CA LEU A 274 22.30 -12.73 8.59
C LEU A 274 22.69 -13.70 7.47
N GLY A 275 23.41 -13.19 6.49
CA GLY A 275 23.94 -14.00 5.39
C GLY A 275 24.87 -15.08 5.93
N GLY A 276 24.67 -16.33 5.48
CA GLY A 276 25.52 -17.45 5.86
C GLY A 276 26.94 -17.29 5.31
N ASN A 277 27.92 -17.74 6.10
CA ASN A 277 29.33 -17.85 5.68
C ASN A 277 29.99 -19.03 6.39
N ASP A 278 31.20 -19.41 5.96
CA ASP A 278 31.90 -20.58 6.49
C ASP A 278 32.15 -20.53 8.00
N VAL A 279 32.35 -19.32 8.56
CA VAL A 279 32.56 -19.15 10.01
C VAL A 279 31.26 -19.48 10.77
N LEU A 280 30.13 -18.98 10.29
CA LEU A 280 28.81 -19.25 10.89
C LEU A 280 28.43 -20.73 10.74
N LEU A 281 28.70 -21.34 9.58
CA LEU A 281 28.45 -22.76 9.34
C LEU A 281 29.31 -23.64 10.25
N ARG A 282 30.59 -23.31 10.44
CA ARG A 282 31.46 -24.01 11.40
C ARG A 282 30.92 -23.95 12.83
N SER A 283 30.32 -22.82 13.21
CA SER A 283 29.75 -22.62 14.56
C SER A 283 28.54 -23.50 14.86
N VAL A 284 27.93 -24.12 13.83
CA VAL A 284 26.77 -25.01 13.97
C VAL A 284 27.00 -26.38 13.32
N LYS A 285 28.26 -26.76 13.10
CA LYS A 285 28.62 -28.01 12.41
C LYS A 285 28.01 -29.24 13.09
N ASP A 286 28.09 -29.33 14.40
CA ASP A 286 27.56 -30.49 15.15
C ASP A 286 26.04 -30.59 15.03
N ILE A 287 25.35 -29.44 15.01
CA ILE A 287 23.90 -29.37 14.81
C ILE A 287 23.52 -29.77 13.38
N ILE A 288 24.33 -29.38 12.39
CA ILE A 288 24.15 -29.80 11.00
C ILE A 288 24.26 -31.32 10.89
N GLU A 289 25.30 -31.92 11.46
CA GLU A 289 25.50 -33.38 11.40
C GLU A 289 24.41 -34.14 12.16
N GLU A 290 23.86 -33.56 13.23
CA GLU A 290 22.70 -34.12 13.91
C GLU A 290 21.41 -34.05 13.08
N VAL A 291 21.11 -32.88 12.50
CA VAL A 291 19.89 -32.67 11.70
C VAL A 291 19.91 -33.54 10.44
N LYS A 292 21.08 -33.77 9.83
CA LYS A 292 21.26 -34.67 8.68
C LYS A 292 20.87 -36.12 8.95
N LYS A 293 20.91 -36.58 10.21
CA LYS A 293 20.51 -37.94 10.60
C LYS A 293 18.99 -38.13 10.59
N HIS A 294 18.21 -37.06 10.44
CA HIS A 294 16.76 -37.08 10.49
C HIS A 294 16.15 -36.78 9.11
N GLY A 295 14.90 -37.18 8.93
CA GLY A 295 14.14 -36.93 7.71
C GLY A 295 13.66 -35.47 7.56
N ALA A 296 13.02 -35.19 6.42
CA ALA A 296 12.43 -33.89 6.12
C ALA A 296 11.44 -33.44 7.22
N GLY A 297 11.48 -32.15 7.57
CA GLY A 297 10.67 -31.55 8.62
C GLY A 297 11.37 -31.46 9.99
N TYR A 298 12.48 -32.18 10.20
CA TYR A 298 13.28 -32.06 11.41
C TYR A 298 14.06 -30.73 11.42
N ARG A 299 13.95 -29.98 12.51
CA ARG A 299 14.62 -28.69 12.67
C ARG A 299 15.19 -28.50 14.08
N ARG A 300 16.32 -27.82 14.17
CA ARG A 300 16.91 -27.35 15.44
C ARG A 300 17.26 -25.87 15.40
N TYR A 301 17.24 -25.29 16.59
CA TYR A 301 17.64 -23.91 16.82
C TYR A 301 18.85 -23.89 17.75
N HIS A 302 19.85 -23.10 17.39
CA HIS A 302 21.05 -22.91 18.20
C HIS A 302 21.36 -21.42 18.33
N THR A 303 22.08 -21.04 19.38
CA THR A 303 22.48 -19.66 19.59
C THR A 303 23.93 -19.58 20.04
N PHE A 304 24.66 -18.61 19.51
CA PHE A 304 26.06 -18.36 19.81
C PHE A 304 26.36 -16.87 19.65
N GLN A 305 27.51 -16.43 20.15
CA GLN A 305 27.99 -15.05 19.97
C GLN A 305 28.89 -14.99 18.73
N TYR A 306 28.73 -13.94 17.94
CA TYR A 306 29.51 -13.72 16.72
C TYR A 306 29.80 -12.25 16.52
N GLN A 307 31.02 -11.95 16.08
CA GLN A 307 31.46 -10.62 15.71
C GLN A 307 32.18 -10.68 14.37
N ALA A 308 31.63 -10.03 13.34
CA ALA A 308 32.38 -9.78 12.13
C ALA A 308 33.42 -8.67 12.38
N ARG A 309 34.51 -8.67 11.61
CA ARG A 309 35.58 -7.65 11.74
C ARG A 309 35.08 -6.21 11.61
N SER A 310 34.04 -5.99 10.81
CA SER A 310 33.43 -4.66 10.60
C SER A 310 32.47 -4.23 11.70
N TRP A 311 32.19 -5.09 12.69
CA TRP A 311 31.23 -4.81 13.76
C TRP A 311 31.95 -4.26 15.00
N ASN A 312 31.36 -3.23 15.60
CA ASN A 312 31.88 -2.59 16.81
C ASN A 312 31.69 -3.43 18.08
N GLY A 313 30.97 -4.55 18.01
CA GLY A 313 30.74 -5.44 19.13
C GLY A 313 30.16 -6.78 18.69
N SER A 314 30.33 -7.78 19.57
CA SER A 314 29.74 -9.10 19.40
C SER A 314 28.22 -9.02 19.50
N ARG A 315 27.54 -9.88 18.74
CA ARG A 315 26.08 -9.97 18.72
C ARG A 315 25.65 -11.42 18.85
N ARG A 316 24.46 -11.60 19.41
CA ARG A 316 23.83 -12.91 19.49
C ARG A 316 23.37 -13.31 18.08
N VAL A 317 23.80 -14.48 17.65
CA VAL A 317 23.31 -15.12 16.43
C VAL A 317 22.41 -16.28 16.82
N VAL A 318 21.30 -16.41 16.10
CA VAL A 318 20.44 -17.59 16.18
C VAL A 318 20.49 -18.30 14.82
N ALA A 319 20.79 -19.59 14.86
CA ALA A 319 20.77 -20.45 13.70
C ALA A 319 19.50 -21.31 13.69
N LYS A 320 18.83 -21.38 12.54
CA LYS A 320 17.85 -22.41 12.21
C LYS A 320 18.52 -23.41 11.28
N VAL A 321 18.61 -24.66 11.71
CA VAL A 321 19.12 -25.78 10.91
C VAL A 321 17.95 -26.73 10.67
N GLU A 322 17.54 -26.91 9.42
CA GLU A 322 16.35 -27.68 9.06
C GLU A 322 16.65 -28.62 7.90
N MET A 323 16.18 -29.86 8.00
CA MET A 323 16.12 -30.76 6.85
C MET A 323 14.81 -30.51 6.11
N THR A 324 14.89 -30.06 4.87
CA THR A 324 13.73 -29.88 3.99
C THR A 324 13.67 -31.01 2.97
N GLU A 325 12.57 -31.11 2.22
CA GLU A 325 12.50 -32.02 1.07
C GLU A 325 13.59 -31.75 0.01
N LYS A 326 14.08 -30.49 -0.05
CA LYS A 326 15.18 -30.06 -0.94
C LYS A 326 16.57 -30.23 -0.31
N GLY A 327 16.65 -30.87 0.86
CA GLY A 327 17.89 -31.05 1.62
C GLY A 327 18.07 -30.03 2.75
N LEU A 328 19.32 -29.92 3.23
CA LEU A 328 19.69 -29.10 4.38
C LEU A 328 19.49 -27.61 4.11
N ASN A 329 18.76 -26.93 4.98
CA ASN A 329 18.57 -25.49 4.98
C ASN A 329 19.13 -24.90 6.29
N VAL A 330 20.15 -24.06 6.18
CA VAL A 330 20.74 -23.34 7.33
C VAL A 330 20.54 -21.86 7.16
N ARG A 331 19.89 -21.22 8.13
CA ARG A 331 19.63 -19.77 8.14
C ARG A 331 20.10 -19.17 9.46
N PHE A 332 20.57 -17.94 9.40
CA PHE A 332 21.04 -17.20 10.56
C PHE A 332 20.28 -15.89 10.69
N ILE A 333 20.08 -15.47 11.94
CA ILE A 333 19.60 -14.12 12.28
C ILE A 333 20.54 -13.50 13.32
N SER A 334 20.69 -12.19 13.25
CA SER A 334 21.48 -11.38 14.19
C SER A 334 20.53 -10.60 15.10
N THR A 335 20.80 -10.60 16.40
CA THR A 335 19.98 -9.86 17.37
C THR A 335 20.77 -9.39 18.59
N ASP A 336 20.29 -8.32 19.22
CA ASP A 336 20.71 -7.85 20.53
C ASP A 336 19.75 -8.27 21.66
N ILE A 337 18.61 -8.93 21.34
CA ILE A 337 17.65 -9.45 22.33
C ILE A 337 18.22 -10.71 23.00
N GLN A 338 18.39 -10.68 24.33
CA GLN A 338 18.99 -11.77 25.10
C GLN A 338 17.95 -12.65 25.81
N GLU A 339 16.82 -12.07 26.17
CA GLU A 339 15.81 -12.64 27.07
C GLU A 339 14.96 -13.72 26.39
N ALA A 340 14.81 -13.64 25.07
CA ALA A 340 14.01 -14.58 24.31
C ALA A 340 14.79 -15.88 23.96
N LYS A 341 14.09 -17.01 23.97
CA LYS A 341 14.65 -18.30 23.52
C LYS A 341 14.89 -18.28 22.00
N ALA A 342 15.91 -19.01 21.54
CA ALA A 342 16.30 -19.07 20.13
C ALA A 342 15.14 -19.43 19.19
N LYS A 343 14.35 -20.46 19.56
CA LYS A 343 13.14 -20.87 18.82
C LYS A 343 12.12 -19.73 18.71
N THR A 344 11.83 -19.05 19.82
CA THR A 344 10.88 -17.92 19.86
C THR A 344 11.36 -16.75 19.02
N LEU A 345 12.65 -16.38 19.14
CA LEU A 345 13.26 -15.34 18.32
C LEU A 345 13.10 -15.63 16.84
N TYR A 346 13.36 -16.86 16.42
CA TYR A 346 13.27 -17.21 15.01
C TYR A 346 11.82 -17.33 14.53
N GLU A 347 11.00 -18.14 15.20
CA GLU A 347 9.66 -18.52 14.70
C GLU A 347 8.62 -17.42 14.91
N GLN A 348 8.65 -16.72 16.04
CA GLN A 348 7.61 -15.76 16.41
C GLN A 348 8.02 -14.32 16.12
N ILE A 349 9.28 -13.96 16.35
CA ILE A 349 9.74 -12.57 16.19
C ILE A 349 10.30 -12.34 14.78
N TYR A 350 11.25 -13.13 14.31
CA TYR A 350 11.85 -12.90 12.99
C TYR A 350 10.95 -13.37 11.84
N SER A 351 10.39 -14.58 11.90
CA SER A 351 9.62 -15.14 10.78
C SER A 351 8.33 -14.38 10.48
N ALA A 352 7.79 -13.64 11.46
CA ALA A 352 6.67 -12.72 11.24
C ALA A 352 7.01 -11.56 10.27
N ARG A 353 8.29 -11.33 9.94
CA ARG A 353 8.73 -10.46 8.83
C ARG A 353 8.11 -10.88 7.49
N GLY A 354 7.76 -12.16 7.32
CA GLY A 354 7.06 -12.61 6.10
C GLY A 354 5.71 -11.91 5.85
N ASN A 355 5.11 -11.29 6.88
CA ASN A 355 3.93 -10.44 6.68
C ASN A 355 4.25 -9.16 5.91
N ASP A 356 5.48 -8.65 6.02
CA ASP A 356 5.91 -7.43 5.34
C ASP A 356 5.89 -7.61 3.82
N GLU A 357 6.31 -8.79 3.33
CA GLU A 357 6.20 -9.18 1.93
C GLU A 357 4.73 -9.15 1.44
N LEU A 358 3.76 -9.50 2.31
CA LEU A 358 2.33 -9.40 1.99
C LEU A 358 1.84 -7.95 1.97
N TYR A 359 2.34 -7.08 2.86
CA TYR A 359 2.00 -5.66 2.88
C TYR A 359 2.57 -4.94 1.65
N ILE A 360 3.83 -5.19 1.31
CA ILE A 360 4.45 -4.72 0.07
C ILE A 360 3.68 -5.24 -1.13
N LYS A 361 3.32 -6.53 -1.17
CA LYS A 361 2.48 -7.07 -2.25
C LYS A 361 1.15 -6.33 -2.36
N ALA A 362 0.51 -6.00 -1.25
CA ALA A 362 -0.74 -5.24 -1.28
C ALA A 362 -0.55 -3.81 -1.81
N HIS A 363 0.53 -3.16 -1.42
CA HIS A 363 0.87 -1.81 -1.87
C HIS A 363 1.33 -1.77 -3.34
N LYS A 364 2.14 -2.73 -3.77
CA LYS A 364 2.67 -2.84 -5.12
C LYS A 364 1.63 -3.41 -6.09
N THR A 365 1.17 -4.64 -5.87
CA THR A 365 0.29 -5.33 -6.84
C THR A 365 -1.12 -4.74 -6.87
N PHE A 366 -1.72 -4.47 -5.70
CA PHE A 366 -3.12 -4.06 -5.64
C PHE A 366 -3.27 -2.54 -5.70
N MET A 367 -2.46 -1.79 -4.97
CA MET A 367 -2.49 -0.32 -5.07
C MET A 367 -1.61 0.23 -6.20
N LYS A 368 -0.86 -0.59 -6.93
CA LYS A 368 -0.07 -0.17 -8.11
C LYS A 368 0.98 0.88 -7.80
N SER A 369 1.64 0.78 -6.65
CA SER A 369 2.68 1.75 -6.23
C SER A 369 3.95 1.71 -7.09
N ASP A 370 4.13 0.70 -7.93
CA ASP A 370 5.14 0.59 -8.99
C ASP A 370 4.72 1.31 -10.29
N ARG A 371 3.63 2.08 -10.29
CA ARG A 371 3.26 2.97 -11.40
C ARG A 371 3.99 4.31 -11.32
N THR A 372 5.32 4.28 -11.43
CA THR A 372 6.17 5.48 -11.48
C THR A 372 6.39 5.93 -12.93
N SER A 373 5.39 6.60 -13.52
CA SER A 373 5.43 6.99 -14.95
C SER A 373 5.86 8.44 -15.22
N CYS A 374 6.27 9.22 -14.20
CA CYS A 374 6.78 10.56 -14.41
C CYS A 374 8.27 10.54 -14.80
N HIS A 375 8.72 11.51 -15.60
CA HIS A 375 10.15 11.67 -15.87
C HIS A 375 10.96 12.15 -14.66
N ARG A 376 10.35 12.96 -13.79
CA ARG A 376 11.02 13.59 -12.64
C ARG A 376 10.94 12.70 -11.41
N PHE A 377 12.08 12.45 -10.77
CA PHE A 377 12.16 11.55 -9.61
C PHE A 377 11.26 11.99 -8.44
N LEU A 378 11.21 13.29 -8.16
CA LEU A 378 10.36 13.84 -7.09
C LEU A 378 8.86 13.72 -7.40
N ALA A 379 8.48 13.77 -8.68
CA ALA A 379 7.09 13.54 -9.07
C ALA A 379 6.70 12.06 -8.87
N ASN A 380 7.61 11.13 -9.16
CA ASN A 380 7.41 9.72 -8.83
C ASN A 380 7.33 9.46 -7.31
N GLN A 381 8.13 10.14 -6.49
CA GLN A 381 7.97 10.06 -5.03
C GLN A 381 6.59 10.55 -4.58
N PHE A 382 6.07 11.62 -5.18
CA PHE A 382 4.70 12.08 -4.90
C PHE A 382 3.66 11.02 -5.30
N ARG A 383 3.81 10.38 -6.47
CA ARG A 383 2.94 9.26 -6.86
C ARG A 383 2.97 8.13 -5.86
N VAL A 384 4.15 7.68 -5.43
CA VAL A 384 4.29 6.66 -4.38
C VAL A 384 3.52 7.04 -3.11
N PHE A 385 3.48 8.33 -2.74
CA PHE A 385 2.64 8.80 -1.62
C PHE A 385 1.13 8.72 -1.91
N LEU A 386 0.66 9.01 -3.12
CA LEU A 386 -0.75 8.81 -3.47
C LEU A 386 -1.15 7.33 -3.35
N HIS A 387 -0.32 6.42 -3.86
CA HIS A 387 -0.54 4.98 -3.72
C HIS A 387 -0.44 4.51 -2.26
N SER A 388 0.43 5.14 -1.47
CA SER A 388 0.57 4.89 -0.02
C SER A 388 -0.68 5.33 0.75
N ALA A 389 -1.27 6.48 0.42
CA ALA A 389 -2.51 6.92 1.04
C ALA A 389 -3.68 5.99 0.67
N ALA A 390 -3.73 5.49 -0.56
CA ALA A 390 -4.72 4.49 -0.97
C ALA A 390 -4.54 3.17 -0.18
N TYR A 391 -3.30 2.73 0.03
CA TYR A 391 -3.00 1.59 0.92
C TYR A 391 -3.57 1.84 2.32
N VAL A 392 -3.28 3.01 2.92
CA VAL A 392 -3.75 3.36 4.27
C VAL A 392 -5.27 3.30 4.37
N LEU A 393 -6.00 3.83 3.38
CA LEU A 393 -7.47 3.78 3.38
C LEU A 393 -8.02 2.35 3.29
N VAL A 394 -7.50 1.53 2.37
CA VAL A 394 -8.00 0.16 2.20
C VAL A 394 -7.60 -0.72 3.39
N HIS A 395 -6.41 -0.51 3.96
CA HIS A 395 -5.96 -1.14 5.21
C HIS A 395 -6.88 -0.79 6.37
N ALA A 396 -7.19 0.50 6.57
CA ALA A 396 -8.11 0.94 7.61
C ALA A 396 -9.52 0.38 7.40
N PHE A 397 -10.00 0.34 6.16
CA PHE A 397 -11.29 -0.27 5.84
C PHE A 397 -11.32 -1.74 6.25
N GLN A 398 -10.28 -2.51 5.87
CA GLN A 398 -10.15 -3.91 6.21
C GLN A 398 -10.08 -4.15 7.72
N THR A 399 -9.18 -3.44 8.40
CA THR A 399 -8.87 -3.71 9.82
C THR A 399 -9.95 -3.21 10.77
N ASN A 400 -10.66 -2.14 10.40
CA ASN A 400 -11.67 -1.53 11.29
C ASN A 400 -13.09 -2.02 10.96
N LEU A 401 -13.52 -2.01 9.70
CA LEU A 401 -14.93 -2.30 9.35
C LEU A 401 -15.16 -3.77 8.99
N LEU A 402 -14.18 -4.44 8.38
CA LEU A 402 -14.32 -5.84 7.96
C LEU A 402 -13.96 -6.84 9.05
N ARG A 403 -13.47 -6.39 10.22
CA ARG A 403 -13.19 -7.25 11.38
C ARG A 403 -14.39 -8.13 11.74
N GLY A 404 -14.14 -9.41 11.97
CA GLY A 404 -15.19 -10.40 12.26
C GLY A 404 -16.00 -10.85 11.03
N THR A 405 -15.57 -10.51 9.82
CA THR A 405 -16.16 -11.03 8.57
C THR A 405 -15.15 -11.90 7.82
N ALA A 406 -15.63 -12.66 6.83
CA ALA A 406 -14.77 -13.43 5.92
C ALA A 406 -13.80 -12.57 5.09
N LEU A 407 -14.00 -11.24 5.03
CA LEU A 407 -13.13 -10.32 4.28
C LEU A 407 -12.05 -9.66 5.15
N ALA A 408 -12.01 -9.94 6.45
CA ALA A 408 -11.00 -9.38 7.38
C ALA A 408 -9.56 -9.74 6.99
N THR A 409 -9.36 -10.87 6.31
CA THR A 409 -8.05 -11.39 5.86
C THR A 409 -7.94 -11.47 4.34
N ALA A 410 -8.91 -10.90 3.61
CA ALA A 410 -8.92 -10.94 2.15
C ALA A 410 -7.84 -10.05 1.53
N THR A 411 -7.47 -10.30 0.27
CA THR A 411 -6.59 -9.40 -0.47
C THR A 411 -7.27 -8.06 -0.75
N PHE A 412 -6.50 -6.99 -0.93
CA PHE A 412 -7.06 -5.68 -1.30
C PHE A 412 -7.80 -5.72 -2.63
N GLU A 413 -7.35 -6.56 -3.58
CA GLU A 413 -8.10 -6.81 -4.82
C GLU A 413 -9.45 -7.44 -4.55
N THR A 414 -9.53 -8.43 -3.66
CA THR A 414 -10.79 -9.05 -3.27
C THR A 414 -11.73 -8.02 -2.64
N ILE A 415 -11.23 -7.16 -1.75
CA ILE A 415 -12.01 -6.07 -1.15
C ILE A 415 -12.48 -5.10 -2.23
N ARG A 416 -11.61 -4.69 -3.15
CA ARG A 416 -11.95 -3.80 -4.26
C ARG A 416 -13.08 -4.38 -5.11
N LEU A 417 -12.93 -5.61 -5.58
CA LEU A 417 -13.92 -6.25 -6.47
C LEU A 417 -15.27 -6.49 -5.77
N LYS A 418 -15.26 -6.80 -4.47
CA LYS A 418 -16.46 -7.20 -3.72
C LYS A 418 -17.14 -6.09 -2.94
N LEU A 419 -16.49 -4.95 -2.73
CA LEU A 419 -17.02 -3.87 -1.89
C LEU A 419 -16.84 -2.48 -2.48
N LEU A 420 -15.93 -2.28 -3.44
CA LEU A 420 -15.73 -0.98 -4.10
C LEU A 420 -16.36 -0.93 -5.49
N LYS A 421 -16.16 -2.00 -6.28
CA LYS A 421 -16.75 -2.19 -7.62
C LYS A 421 -18.20 -2.64 -7.52
N ILE A 422 -19.10 -1.69 -7.34
CA ILE A 422 -20.54 -1.92 -7.21
C ILE A 422 -21.27 -1.05 -8.21
N GLY A 423 -21.99 -1.70 -9.13
CA GLY A 423 -22.95 -1.06 -10.03
C GLY A 423 -24.10 -0.43 -9.25
N ALA A 424 -24.40 0.85 -9.48
CA ALA A 424 -25.54 1.53 -8.85
C ALA A 424 -26.15 2.58 -9.75
N LYS A 425 -27.46 2.81 -9.57
CA LYS A 425 -28.17 3.96 -10.16
C LYS A 425 -28.20 5.11 -9.17
N VAL A 426 -27.79 6.30 -9.61
CA VAL A 426 -27.78 7.51 -8.80
C VAL A 426 -28.90 8.43 -9.27
N ILE A 427 -29.67 8.98 -8.33
CA ILE A 427 -30.76 9.91 -8.61
C ILE A 427 -30.60 11.12 -7.70
N GLU A 428 -30.35 12.27 -8.29
CA GLU A 428 -30.36 13.55 -7.60
C GLU A 428 -31.80 14.07 -7.47
N MET A 429 -32.27 14.28 -6.24
CA MET A 429 -33.57 14.87 -5.95
C MET A 429 -33.38 16.21 -5.24
N LYS A 430 -34.44 17.04 -5.19
CA LYS A 430 -34.40 18.38 -4.57
C LYS A 430 -33.85 18.41 -3.13
N THR A 431 -34.10 17.38 -2.33
CA THR A 431 -33.74 17.34 -0.90
C THR A 431 -32.86 16.16 -0.50
N ARG A 432 -32.55 15.25 -1.43
CA ARG A 432 -31.74 14.05 -1.15
C ARG A 432 -31.16 13.47 -2.43
N ILE A 433 -30.06 12.74 -2.29
CA ILE A 433 -29.53 11.89 -3.35
C ILE A 433 -29.84 10.43 -2.98
N LYS A 434 -30.38 9.67 -3.93
CA LYS A 434 -30.61 8.23 -3.76
C LYS A 434 -29.60 7.42 -4.57
N VAL A 435 -28.93 6.47 -3.92
CA VAL A 435 -28.04 5.50 -4.55
C VAL A 435 -28.68 4.13 -4.46
N HIS A 436 -29.18 3.63 -5.60
CA HIS A 436 -29.83 2.33 -5.71
C HIS A 436 -28.79 1.25 -5.99
N LEU A 437 -28.40 0.52 -4.94
CA LEU A 437 -27.55 -0.65 -5.03
C LEU A 437 -28.34 -1.89 -5.51
N PRO A 438 -27.68 -2.92 -6.07
CA PRO A 438 -28.36 -4.09 -6.62
C PRO A 438 -29.03 -4.90 -5.50
N THR A 439 -30.32 -5.23 -5.65
CA THR A 439 -31.06 -6.04 -4.67
C THR A 439 -30.44 -7.42 -4.46
N SER A 440 -29.90 -8.01 -5.53
CA SER A 440 -29.27 -9.34 -5.56
C SER A 440 -27.77 -9.32 -5.22
N TYR A 441 -27.24 -8.21 -4.67
CA TYR A 441 -25.80 -8.10 -4.43
C TYR A 441 -25.31 -9.15 -3.41
N PRO A 442 -24.35 -10.04 -3.76
CA PRO A 442 -23.97 -11.16 -2.91
C PRO A 442 -23.40 -10.75 -1.55
N TYR A 443 -22.69 -9.62 -1.49
CA TYR A 443 -22.03 -9.12 -0.28
C TYR A 443 -22.88 -8.10 0.49
N LYS A 444 -24.19 -8.00 0.19
CA LYS A 444 -25.12 -7.10 0.87
C LYS A 444 -25.07 -7.19 2.41
N PRO A 445 -24.98 -8.38 3.06
CA PRO A 445 -24.88 -8.44 4.52
C PRO A 445 -23.62 -7.76 5.08
N ILE A 446 -22.48 -7.93 4.41
CA ILE A 446 -21.21 -7.29 4.81
C ILE A 446 -21.29 -5.77 4.59
N LEU A 447 -21.84 -5.36 3.45
CA LEU A 447 -22.01 -3.95 3.12
C LEU A 447 -22.93 -3.24 4.12
N ASN A 448 -24.07 -3.85 4.44
CA ASN A 448 -25.00 -3.36 5.46
C ASN A 448 -24.30 -3.22 6.82
N LYS A 449 -23.55 -4.25 7.26
CA LYS A 449 -22.77 -4.17 8.50
C LYS A 449 -21.85 -2.94 8.51
N CYS A 450 -21.08 -2.72 7.43
CA CYS A 450 -20.17 -1.58 7.35
C CYS A 450 -20.92 -0.24 7.40
N LEU A 451 -22.00 -0.11 6.64
CA LEU A 451 -22.82 1.11 6.60
C LEU A 451 -23.46 1.41 7.96
N THR A 452 -24.00 0.40 8.65
CA THR A 452 -24.59 0.55 9.99
C THR A 452 -23.55 0.98 11.03
N ILE A 453 -22.33 0.42 10.98
CA ILE A 453 -21.23 0.85 11.86
C ILE A 453 -20.94 2.35 11.61
N LEU A 454 -20.78 2.75 10.35
CA LEU A 454 -20.48 4.13 9.98
C LEU A 454 -21.60 5.10 10.36
N GLU A 455 -22.86 4.69 10.19
CA GLU A 455 -24.02 5.47 10.64
C GLU A 455 -23.98 5.72 12.14
N HIS A 456 -23.67 4.70 12.94
CA HIS A 456 -23.52 4.85 14.38
C HIS A 456 -22.32 5.73 14.77
N LEU A 457 -21.18 5.57 14.10
CA LEU A 457 -20.00 6.41 14.36
C LEU A 457 -20.22 7.88 14.01
N ARG A 458 -21.12 8.20 13.08
CA ARG A 458 -21.51 9.59 12.78
C ARG A 458 -22.45 10.19 13.82
N SER A 459 -23.29 9.38 14.46
CA SER A 459 -24.21 9.86 15.49
C SER A 459 -23.56 10.02 16.87
N VAL A 460 -22.40 9.39 17.08
CA VAL A 460 -21.56 9.58 18.26
C VAL A 460 -20.53 10.69 17.96
N PRO A 461 -20.53 11.83 18.66
CA PRO A 461 -19.48 12.83 18.49
C PRO A 461 -18.13 12.19 18.81
N TRP A 462 -17.21 12.21 17.85
CA TRP A 462 -15.83 11.80 18.06
C TRP A 462 -15.25 12.59 19.25
N PRO A 463 -14.52 11.97 20.19
CA PRO A 463 -13.86 12.72 21.25
C PRO A 463 -12.97 13.77 20.59
N SER A 464 -13.37 15.02 20.72
CA SER A 464 -12.56 16.17 20.34
C SER A 464 -11.22 16.00 21.04
N THR A 465 -10.14 15.81 20.28
CA THR A 465 -8.79 16.07 20.77
C THR A 465 -8.58 17.59 20.85
N ALA A 466 -9.45 18.27 21.58
CA ALA A 466 -9.15 19.57 22.16
C ALA A 466 -8.27 19.29 23.38
N ILE A 467 -6.96 19.36 23.16
CA ILE A 467 -6.03 19.57 24.27
C ILE A 467 -6.27 21.03 24.74
N PRO A 468 -6.47 21.29 26.04
CA PRO A 468 -6.58 22.65 26.56
C PRO A 468 -5.35 23.51 26.28
#